data_AF-A0A5B7IPR8-F1
#
_entry.id   AF-A0A5B7IPR8-F1
#
_cell.length_a   1.000
_cell.length_b   1.000
_cell.length_c   1.000
_cell.angle_alpha   90.00
_cell.angle_beta   90.00
_cell.angle_gamma   90.00
#
_symmetry.space_group_name_H-M   'P 1'
#
loop_
_entity.id
_entity.type
_entity.pdbx_description
1 polymer ?
#
loop_
_entity_poly.entity_id
_entity_poly.type
_entity_poly.pdbx_seq_one_letter_code
_entity_poly.pdbx_strand_id
1 'polypeptide(L)'
;MVPNYPLLFFGEKLNYDPTEGVINVDGFVRVRSSRHVAQLVQNLRNELDQLLEYKISHPGITRWDRNSKEGMLLHTIVDLISSERGTSQDSCYYDSDDQDDDGC
;
A
#
# COMPACT_ATOMS: atom_id res chain seq x y z
N MET A 1 -7.36 6.84 -13.57
CA MET A 1 -6.01 6.67 -13.01
C MET A 1 -6.19 6.21 -11.57
N VAL A 2 -5.59 5.09 -11.17
CA VAL A 2 -5.60 4.63 -9.78
C VAL A 2 -4.40 5.27 -9.08
N PRO A 3 -4.54 5.84 -7.87
CA PRO A 3 -3.41 6.37 -7.12
C PRO A 3 -2.44 5.26 -6.69
N ASN A 4 -1.17 5.59 -6.50
CA ASN A 4 -0.12 4.66 -6.09
C ASN A 4 -0.37 4.09 -4.68
N TYR A 5 -0.89 4.87 -3.72
CA TYR A 5 -1.04 4.48 -2.31
C TYR A 5 -2.08 3.38 -2.07
N PRO A 6 -3.26 3.36 -2.72
CA PRO A 6 -4.14 2.19 -2.71
C PRO A 6 -3.44 0.93 -3.22
N LEU A 7 -2.70 1.00 -4.33
CA LEU A 7 -1.95 -0.15 -4.86
C LEU A 7 -0.86 -0.59 -3.87
N LEU A 8 -0.15 0.38 -3.30
CA LEU A 8 0.87 0.17 -2.29
C LEU A 8 0.32 -0.36 -0.97
N PHE A 9 -0.96 -0.17 -0.66
CA PHE A 9 -1.57 -0.66 0.57
C PHE A 9 -2.19 -2.06 0.40
N PHE A 10 -2.81 -2.33 -0.75
CA PHE A 10 -3.54 -3.58 -0.99
C PHE A 10 -2.81 -4.60 -1.88
N GLY A 11 -1.63 -4.28 -2.43
CA GLY A 11 -0.79 -5.25 -3.16
C GLY A 11 -0.20 -6.33 -2.24
N GLU A 12 0.14 -7.49 -2.78
CA GLU A 12 0.50 -8.68 -1.99
C GLU A 12 1.89 -8.55 -1.34
N LYS A 13 2.92 -8.32 -2.14
CA LYS A 13 4.33 -8.24 -1.75
C LYS A 13 4.79 -6.79 -1.78
N LEU A 14 5.18 -6.29 -0.62
CA LEU A 14 5.76 -4.96 -0.47
C LEU A 14 7.23 -5.08 -0.06
N ASN A 15 8.14 -4.71 -0.95
CA ASN A 15 9.57 -4.72 -0.69
C ASN A 15 10.17 -3.31 -0.86
N TYR A 16 10.88 -2.81 0.14
CA TYR A 16 11.54 -1.52 0.08
C TYR A 16 13.01 -1.70 -0.26
N ASP A 17 13.45 -1.14 -1.38
CA ASP A 17 14.87 -1.08 -1.74
C ASP A 17 15.50 0.19 -1.15
N PRO A 18 16.40 0.06 -0.14
CA PRO A 18 17.06 1.21 0.48
C PRO A 18 18.09 1.88 -0.42
N THR A 19 18.57 1.19 -1.47
CA THR A 19 19.58 1.68 -2.41
C THR A 19 18.95 2.63 -3.41
N GLU A 20 17.78 2.27 -3.94
CA GLU A 20 17.05 3.08 -4.91
C GLU A 20 16.02 4.03 -4.27
N GLY A 21 15.63 3.80 -3.01
CA GLY A 21 14.56 4.57 -2.37
C GLY A 21 13.19 4.30 -2.99
N VAL A 22 12.97 3.06 -3.42
CA VAL A 22 11.78 2.63 -4.16
C VAL A 22 11.10 1.49 -3.41
N ILE A 23 9.78 1.54 -3.34
CA ILE A 23 8.94 0.44 -2.90
C ILE A 23 8.51 -0.33 -4.16
N ASN A 24 8.90 -1.61 -4.23
CA ASN A 24 8.41 -2.54 -5.22
C ASN A 24 7.16 -3.24 -4.68
N VAL A 25 6.07 -3.14 -5.41
CA VAL A 25 4.79 -3.82 -5.15
C VAL A 25 4.60 -4.89 -6.21
N ASP A 26 4.54 -6.15 -5.77
CA ASP A 26 4.22 -7.32 -6.59
C ASP A 26 5.14 -7.56 -7.81
N GLY A 27 6.32 -6.92 -7.84
CA GLY A 27 7.28 -7.06 -8.92
C GLY A 27 6.97 -6.20 -10.15
N PHE A 28 5.84 -5.49 -10.18
CA PHE A 28 5.42 -4.71 -11.35
C PHE A 28 5.23 -3.21 -11.08
N VAL A 29 5.01 -2.78 -9.83
CA VAL A 29 4.91 -1.36 -9.49
C VAL A 29 6.12 -0.92 -8.69
N ARG A 30 6.83 0.07 -9.21
CA ARG A 30 7.92 0.76 -8.50
C ARG A 30 7.47 2.17 -8.12
N VAL A 31 7.34 2.43 -6.83
CA VAL A 31 6.93 3.73 -6.28
C VAL A 31 8.08 4.34 -5.50
N ARG A 32 8.56 5.53 -5.87
CA ARG A 32 9.54 6.26 -5.07
C ARG A 32 8.90 6.68 -3.75
N SER A 33 9.57 6.38 -2.65
CA SER A 33 9.07 6.75 -1.33
C SER A 33 10.17 6.70 -0.30
N SER A 34 9.99 7.46 0.78
CA SER A 34 10.91 7.38 1.91
C SER A 34 10.73 6.06 2.66
N ARG A 35 11.81 5.59 3.27
CA ARG A 35 11.79 4.44 4.20
C ARG A 35 10.70 4.56 5.26
N HIS A 36 10.42 5.77 5.72
CA HIS A 36 9.40 6.02 6.74
C HIS A 36 7.99 5.68 6.24
N VAL A 37 7.66 6.06 5.01
CA VAL A 37 6.37 5.74 4.39
C VAL A 37 6.24 4.23 4.16
N ALA A 38 7.28 3.56 3.69
CA ALA A 38 7.30 2.11 3.53
C ALA A 38 7.02 1.39 4.86
N GLN A 39 7.70 1.81 5.93
CA GLN A 39 7.50 1.25 7.27
C GLN A 39 6.10 1.53 7.81
N LEU A 40 5.57 2.74 7.59
CA LEU A 40 4.23 3.11 8.02
C LEU A 40 3.18 2.21 7.35
N VAL A 41 3.27 2.02 6.04
CA VAL A 41 2.38 1.16 5.26
C VAL A 41 2.45 -0.29 5.76
N GLN A 42 3.66 -0.80 6.01
CA GLN A 42 3.86 -2.15 6.53
C GLN A 42 3.22 -2.33 7.92
N ASN A 43 3.40 -1.36 8.82
CA ASN A 43 2.82 -1.41 10.15
C ASN A 43 1.28 -1.36 10.11
N LEU A 44 0.71 -0.52 9.25
CA LEU A 44 -0.74 -0.41 9.09
C LEU A 44 -1.36 -1.68 8.49
N ARG A 45 -0.68 -2.34 7.54
CA ARG A 45 -1.09 -3.65 7.01
C ARG A 45 -1.14 -4.70 8.12
N ASN A 46 -0.09 -4.79 8.95
CA ASN A 46 -0.05 -5.73 10.07
C ASN A 46 -1.18 -5.49 11.10
N GLU A 47 -1.46 -4.22 11.43
CA GLU A 47 -2.55 -3.89 12.35
C GLU A 47 -3.93 -4.19 11.73
N LEU A 48 -4.08 -4.01 10.41
CA LEU A 48 -5.30 -4.39 9.70
C LEU A 48 -5.49 -5.90 9.70
N ASP A 49 -4.44 -6.68 9.45
CA ASP A 49 -4.50 -8.14 9.48
C ASP A 49 -4.90 -8.65 10.87
N GLN A 50 -4.33 -8.09 11.93
CA GLN A 50 -4.73 -8.41 13.32
C GLN A 50 -6.20 -8.08 13.59
N LEU A 51 -6.68 -6.93 13.08
CA LEU A 51 -8.09 -6.55 13.21
C LEU A 51 -9.00 -7.54 12.46
N LEU A 52 -8.61 -7.94 11.26
CA LEU A 52 -9.37 -8.90 10.44
C LEU A 52 -9.38 -10.29 11.10
N GLU A 53 -8.24 -10.76 11.60
CA GLU A 53 -8.13 -12.02 12.35
C GLU A 53 -9.04 -12.01 13.59
N TYR A 54 -9.06 -10.91 14.34
CA TYR A 54 -9.99 -10.73 15.45
C TYR A 54 -11.44 -10.79 14.99
N LYS A 55 -11.80 -10.13 13.88
CA LYS A 55 -13.17 -10.14 13.33
C LYS A 55 -13.62 -11.49 12.79
N ILE A 56 -12.71 -12.37 12.38
CA ILE A 56 -13.05 -13.75 11.99
C ILE A 56 -13.61 -14.50 13.20
N SER A 57 -13.01 -14.35 14.37
CA SER A 57 -13.44 -15.00 15.62
C SER A 57 -14.55 -14.26 16.36
N HIS A 58 -14.63 -12.93 16.19
CA HIS A 58 -15.59 -12.05 16.86
C HIS A 58 -16.34 -11.19 15.82
N PRO A 59 -17.25 -11.79 15.03
CA PRO A 59 -17.98 -11.04 14.01
C PRO A 59 -18.84 -9.97 14.66
N GLY A 60 -18.77 -8.75 14.13
CA GLY A 60 -19.50 -7.62 14.66
C GLY A 60 -19.33 -6.39 13.77
N ILE A 61 -20.26 -5.44 13.94
CA ILE A 61 -20.26 -4.18 13.18
C ILE A 61 -18.96 -3.43 13.46
N THR A 62 -18.33 -2.93 12.40
CA THR A 62 -17.12 -2.12 12.47
C THR A 62 -17.37 -0.83 13.26
N ARG A 63 -16.59 -0.58 14.31
CA ARG A 63 -16.67 0.68 15.05
C ARG A 63 -15.85 1.75 14.34
N TRP A 64 -16.52 2.76 13.82
CA TRP A 64 -15.90 3.90 13.14
C TRP A 64 -15.57 5.09 14.07
N ASP A 65 -15.78 4.93 15.37
CA ASP A 65 -15.47 5.96 16.37
C ASP A 65 -13.96 6.23 16.40
N ARG A 66 -13.56 7.49 16.23
CA ARG A 66 -12.16 7.96 16.26
C ARG A 66 -11.48 7.73 17.61
N ASN A 67 -12.23 7.44 18.67
CA ASN A 67 -11.65 7.10 19.98
C ASN A 67 -11.38 5.60 20.16
N SER A 68 -11.85 4.76 19.23
CA SER A 68 -11.61 3.32 19.27
C SER A 68 -10.36 2.95 18.48
N LYS A 69 -9.63 1.90 18.91
CA LYS A 69 -8.44 1.40 18.19
C LYS A 69 -8.79 1.08 16.73
N GLU A 70 -9.90 0.37 16.53
CA GLU A 70 -10.44 0.01 15.21
C GLU A 70 -10.71 1.25 14.35
N GLY A 71 -11.45 2.22 14.88
CA GLY A 71 -11.77 3.45 14.13
C GLY A 71 -10.52 4.27 13.81
N MET A 72 -9.60 4.47 14.76
CA MET A 72 -8.34 5.18 14.51
C MET A 72 -7.54 4.55 13.38
N LEU A 73 -7.41 3.22 13.39
CA LEU A 73 -6.69 2.48 12.34
C LEU A 73 -7.33 2.72 10.97
N LEU A 74 -8.65 2.53 10.87
CA LEU A 74 -9.37 2.68 9.61
C LEU A 74 -9.35 4.11 9.09
N HIS A 75 -9.52 5.11 9.96
CA HIS A 75 -9.38 6.53 9.58
C HIS A 75 -7.96 6.84 9.09
N THR A 76 -6.93 6.31 9.75
CA THR A 76 -5.53 6.51 9.34
C THR A 76 -5.26 5.90 7.96
N ILE A 77 -5.81 4.70 7.69
CA ILE A 77 -5.69 4.07 6.36
C ILE A 77 -6.40 4.92 5.30
N VAL A 78 -7.60 5.42 5.59
CA VAL A 78 -8.35 6.31 4.69
C VAL A 78 -7.59 7.60 4.41
N ASP A 79 -7.00 8.21 5.44
CA ASP A 79 -6.21 9.43 5.32
C ASP A 79 -4.95 9.18 4.47
N LEU A 80 -4.26 8.05 4.70
CA LEU A 80 -3.09 7.65 3.93
C LEU A 80 -3.43 7.52 2.45
N ILE A 81 -4.43 6.71 2.08
CA ILE A 81 -4.79 6.50 0.66
C ILE A 81 -5.37 7.75 -0.01
N SER A 82 -5.90 8.69 0.78
CA SER A 82 -6.44 9.96 0.28
C SER A 82 -5.39 11.07 0.15
N SER A 83 -4.22 10.90 0.79
CA SER A 83 -3.18 11.93 0.82
C SER A 83 -2.47 12.16 -0.52
N GLU A 84 -2.54 11.22 -1.46
CA GLU A 84 -1.89 11.32 -2.77
C GLU A 84 -2.56 12.31 -3.74
N ARG A 85 -3.63 13.00 -3.33
CA ARG A 85 -4.43 13.90 -4.19
C ARG A 85 -3.73 15.20 -4.62
N GLY A 86 -2.41 15.33 -4.51
CA GLY A 86 -1.67 16.58 -4.72
C GLY A 86 -0.41 16.55 -5.59
N THR A 87 0.13 15.39 -5.97
CA THR A 87 1.37 15.33 -6.77
C THR A 87 1.08 14.76 -8.16
N SER A 88 0.60 15.63 -9.05
CA SER A 88 0.74 15.43 -10.48
C SER A 88 2.19 15.07 -10.81
N GLN A 89 2.40 13.95 -11.51
CA GLN A 89 3.70 13.45 -11.99
C GLN A 89 4.70 12.97 -10.92
N ASP A 90 4.52 11.77 -10.39
CA ASP A 90 5.68 10.89 -10.19
C ASP A 90 5.43 9.62 -11.00
N SER A 91 6.28 9.41 -12.01
CA SER A 91 6.09 8.43 -13.07
C SER A 91 6.23 7.01 -12.51
N CYS A 92 5.12 6.29 -12.40
CA CYS A 92 5.14 4.84 -12.35
C CYS A 92 5.67 4.33 -13.70
N TYR A 93 6.81 3.65 -13.68
CA TYR A 93 7.31 2.91 -14.83
C TYR A 93 6.93 1.45 -14.64
N TYR A 94 6.17 0.90 -15.59
CA TYR A 94 5.94 -0.54 -15.69
C TYR A 94 7.18 -1.17 -16.31
N ASP A 95 7.72 -2.19 -15.67
CA ASP A 95 8.83 -2.98 -16.19
C ASP A 95 8.32 -3.71 -17.46
N SER A 96 8.83 -3.33 -18.63
CA SER A 96 8.34 -3.76 -19.94
C SER A 96 9.25 -4.83 -20.57
N ASP A 97 9.70 -5.79 -19.77
CA ASP A 97 10.69 -6.80 -20.17
C ASP A 97 10.06 -8.12 -20.66
N ASP A 98 9.04 -8.05 -21.52
CA ASP A 98 8.61 -9.16 -22.37
C ASP A 98 8.70 -8.70 -23.84
N GLN A 99 9.94 -8.62 -24.35
CA GLN A 99 10.19 -8.59 -25.80
C GLN A 99 10.11 -10.02 -26.32
N ASP A 100 8.98 -10.35 -26.95
CA ASP A 100 8.83 -11.54 -27.79
C ASP A 100 9.87 -11.46 -28.94
N ASP A 101 10.99 -12.17 -28.78
CA ASP A 101 11.99 -12.41 -29.83
C ASP A 101 11.52 -13.58 -30.71
N ASP A 102 10.56 -13.29 -31.59
CA ASP A 102 10.13 -14.18 -32.66
C ASP A 102 10.67 -13.66 -34.00
N GLY A 103 11.88 -14.06 -34.41
CA GLY A 103 12.39 -13.62 -35.71
C GLY A 103 13.71 -14.23 -36.19
N CYS A 104 13.71 -15.52 -36.54
CA CYS A 104 14.57 -16.07 -37.60
C CYS A 104 13.75 -16.97 -38.52
#